data_AF-A0A9P3IRF7-F1
#
_entry.id   AF-A0A9P3IRF7-F1
#
_cell.length_a   1.000
_cell.length_b   1.000
_cell.length_c   1.000
_cell.angle_alpha   90.00
_cell.angle_beta   90.00
_cell.angle_gamma   90.00
#
_symmetry.space_group_name_H-M   'P 1'
#
loop_
_entity.id
_entity.type
_entity.pdbx_description
1 polymer ?
#
loop_
_entity_poly.entity_id
_entity_poly.type
_entity_poly.pdbx_seq_one_letter_code
_entity_poly.pdbx_strand_id
1 'polypeptide(L)'
;MAGTADKTTSQQQYRVTVRQSATILLLLSTLSFASAQQSLPAATSSPIAATAATAAVTAAPAAKTAPIATAVAGALSTCSKSAMAGYTSALKLAPNVVLHWNAANDGKTIPFAVEATGAAASGWVSVAFSFNGLMAPSDAVVGNLAGSGVSAYRVASYSTVTPTSAIKLGAKSCVAGAGRTVTKFSRSVGDGGAVPVRVKGVNKLIWAYSPNGGKSVGYHGSNIGSTQVDFSCNGASPKSPTPSPRPSPSPPVPVVPPSQRSKLCPWSSYPGFTYMVQLKPLLFVHWRQVSPKVIEVAMEAKPGSGANNGWLSLAWTNNGKMAPADAVIGNRMGGTLGSYLITGYTMQSLKPATFSLGNYATVFKRNTGSTVMMFRRGAGGGTVPVRPTGLNKLIWAHSPSNSKTLAFHGGSYGHATIDFSCKVAPVAGGGDDDDDDH
;
A
#
# COMPACT_ATOMS: atom_id res chain seq x y z
N MET A 1 33.25 -50.04 43.53
CA MET A 1 32.66 -50.89 42.48
C MET A 1 31.23 -50.42 42.23
N ALA A 2 30.82 -50.36 40.95
CA ALA A 2 29.51 -50.11 40.33
C ALA A 2 28.32 -49.71 41.25
N GLY A 3 27.61 -48.60 41.02
CA GLY A 3 26.60 -48.39 39.95
C GLY A 3 25.24 -48.91 40.45
N THR A 4 24.08 -48.28 40.36
CA THR A 4 23.53 -47.17 39.56
C THR A 4 22.20 -46.77 40.23
N ALA A 5 21.80 -45.49 40.11
CA ALA A 5 20.51 -44.96 40.56
C ALA A 5 19.43 -45.15 39.49
N ASP A 6 18.19 -45.40 39.90
CA ASP A 6 17.02 -45.36 39.03
C ASP A 6 15.91 -44.45 39.62
N LYS A 7 15.40 -43.57 38.77
CA LYS A 7 14.32 -42.60 38.98
C LYS A 7 13.63 -42.44 37.63
N THR A 8 12.33 -42.70 37.55
CA THR A 8 11.26 -41.84 36.97
C THR A 8 9.98 -42.66 36.76
N THR A 9 8.85 -42.35 37.40
CA THR A 9 7.81 -41.31 37.14
C THR A 9 6.70 -41.75 36.16
N SER A 10 5.47 -41.55 36.64
CA SER A 10 4.15 -42.00 36.20
C SER A 10 3.64 -41.47 34.84
N GLN A 11 2.90 -42.32 34.11
CA GLN A 11 1.90 -41.90 33.12
C GLN A 11 0.47 -42.10 33.67
N GLN A 12 -0.32 -41.03 33.70
CA GLN A 12 -1.78 -41.07 33.88
C GLN A 12 -2.46 -41.10 32.50
N GLN A 13 -3.33 -42.08 32.28
CA GLN A 13 -4.25 -42.14 31.14
C GLN A 13 -5.59 -41.51 31.54
N TYR A 14 -6.03 -40.49 30.79
CA TYR A 14 -7.40 -39.99 30.82
C TYR A 14 -8.22 -40.67 29.72
N ARG A 15 -9.29 -41.36 30.10
CA ARG A 15 -10.34 -41.87 29.20
C ARG A 15 -11.34 -40.76 28.91
N VAL A 16 -11.61 -40.50 27.64
CA VAL A 16 -12.76 -39.70 27.19
C VAL A 16 -13.71 -40.62 26.44
N THR A 17 -14.94 -40.72 26.94
CA THR A 17 -16.07 -41.41 26.34
C THR A 17 -16.88 -40.37 25.55
N VAL A 18 -17.10 -40.58 24.26
CA VAL A 18 -18.15 -39.86 23.51
C VAL A 18 -18.99 -40.87 22.75
N ARG A 19 -20.30 -40.74 22.95
CA ARG A 19 -21.38 -41.63 22.53
C ARG A 19 -21.64 -41.56 21.02
N GLN A 20 -21.99 -42.71 20.47
CA GLN A 20 -22.62 -42.88 19.15
C GLN A 20 -24.01 -42.24 19.12
N SER A 21 -24.43 -41.73 17.95
CA SER A 21 -25.80 -41.83 17.45
C SER A 21 -25.89 -41.58 15.94
N ALA A 22 -26.57 -42.55 15.29
CA ALA A 22 -27.42 -42.45 14.10
C ALA A 22 -26.82 -42.18 12.70
N THR A 23 -26.50 -43.29 12.04
CA THR A 23 -26.92 -43.73 10.70
C THR A 23 -28.07 -42.96 10.03
N ILE A 24 -27.83 -42.44 8.80
CA ILE A 24 -28.82 -42.37 7.70
C ILE A 24 -28.11 -42.79 6.39
N LEU A 25 -28.76 -43.69 5.68
CA LEU A 25 -28.36 -44.45 4.49
C LEU A 25 -29.22 -44.01 3.28
N LEU A 26 -28.75 -44.31 2.06
CA LEU A 26 -29.40 -44.17 0.72
C LEU A 26 -29.38 -42.75 0.09
N LEU A 27 -29.06 -42.51 -1.19
CA LEU A 27 -28.97 -43.37 -2.40
C LEU A 27 -27.83 -42.91 -3.33
N LEU A 28 -27.05 -43.87 -3.84
CA LEU A 28 -26.40 -43.77 -5.15
C LEU A 28 -27.41 -44.14 -6.24
N SER A 29 -27.43 -43.39 -7.34
CA SER A 29 -27.93 -43.90 -8.62
C SER A 29 -27.02 -43.42 -9.74
N THR A 30 -26.29 -44.39 -10.28
CA THR A 30 -25.64 -44.39 -11.59
C THR A 30 -26.65 -44.21 -12.72
N LEU A 31 -26.31 -43.40 -13.73
CA LEU A 31 -26.90 -43.49 -15.06
C LEU A 31 -25.79 -43.30 -16.11
N SER A 32 -25.60 -44.35 -16.88
CA SER A 32 -24.77 -44.45 -18.09
C SER A 32 -25.67 -44.82 -19.27
N PHE A 33 -25.13 -44.60 -20.49
CA PHE A 33 -25.68 -44.89 -21.83
C PHE A 33 -26.77 -43.92 -22.31
N ALA A 34 -26.88 -43.52 -23.58
CA ALA A 34 -26.28 -43.99 -24.82
C ALA A 34 -26.19 -42.85 -25.84
N SER A 35 -25.29 -43.00 -26.81
CA SER A 35 -25.26 -42.23 -28.06
C SER A 35 -26.45 -42.60 -28.95
N ALA A 36 -27.14 -41.60 -29.50
CA ALA A 36 -28.02 -41.77 -30.65
C ALA A 36 -27.55 -40.82 -31.75
N GLN A 37 -26.89 -41.38 -32.76
CA GLN A 37 -26.79 -40.77 -34.09
C GLN A 37 -28.18 -40.81 -34.71
N GLN A 38 -28.74 -39.65 -35.05
CA GLN A 38 -29.82 -39.55 -36.02
C GLN A 38 -29.29 -38.80 -37.24
N SER A 39 -29.21 -39.55 -38.34
CA SER A 39 -29.05 -39.06 -39.70
C SER A 39 -30.32 -38.33 -40.14
N LEU A 40 -30.18 -37.08 -40.63
CA LEU A 40 -31.23 -36.35 -41.34
C LEU A 40 -30.83 -36.19 -42.83
N PRO A 41 -31.84 -36.13 -43.73
CA PRO A 41 -31.64 -36.32 -45.16
C PRO A 41 -31.09 -35.08 -45.87
N ALA A 42 -30.45 -35.34 -47.01
CA ALA A 42 -29.99 -34.34 -47.95
C ALA A 42 -31.16 -33.48 -48.46
N ALA A 43 -31.06 -32.16 -48.27
CA ALA A 43 -31.93 -31.18 -48.90
C ALA A 43 -31.10 -30.33 -49.88
N THR A 44 -31.65 -30.26 -51.09
CA THR A 44 -31.13 -29.68 -52.32
C THR A 44 -30.89 -28.18 -52.24
N SER A 45 -29.81 -27.75 -52.89
CA SER A 45 -29.41 -26.37 -53.14
C SER A 45 -30.39 -25.60 -54.03
N SER A 46 -30.69 -24.36 -53.65
CA SER A 46 -31.00 -23.27 -54.59
C SER A 46 -30.53 -21.93 -54.00
N PRO A 47 -29.89 -21.05 -54.79
CA PRO A 47 -29.31 -19.81 -54.28
C PRO A 47 -30.36 -18.70 -54.25
N ILE A 48 -30.57 -18.09 -53.07
CA ILE A 48 -31.26 -16.79 -52.95
C ILE A 48 -30.18 -15.75 -52.66
N ALA A 49 -30.13 -14.74 -53.53
CA ALA A 49 -29.19 -13.63 -53.48
C ALA A 49 -29.29 -12.87 -52.14
N ALA A 50 -28.16 -12.79 -51.44
CA ALA A 50 -28.00 -11.95 -50.25
C ALA A 50 -27.60 -10.53 -50.66
N THR A 51 -28.54 -9.60 -50.56
CA THR A 51 -28.27 -8.16 -50.60
C THR A 51 -27.54 -7.79 -49.31
N ALA A 52 -26.27 -7.37 -49.43
CA ALA A 52 -25.46 -6.93 -48.31
C ALA A 52 -25.97 -5.58 -47.77
N ALA A 53 -26.62 -5.60 -46.61
CA ALA A 53 -26.85 -4.40 -45.81
C ALA A 53 -25.64 -4.18 -44.89
N THR A 54 -24.80 -3.22 -45.27
CA THR A 54 -23.62 -2.79 -44.52
C THR A 54 -24.07 -2.06 -43.25
N ALA A 55 -24.17 -2.77 -42.13
CA ALA A 55 -24.33 -2.14 -40.82
C ALA A 55 -23.00 -1.46 -40.43
N ALA A 56 -22.99 -0.13 -40.45
CA ALA A 56 -21.87 0.67 -39.97
C ALA A 56 -21.65 0.45 -38.47
N VAL A 57 -20.64 -0.35 -38.14
CA VAL A 57 -20.11 -0.47 -36.78
C VAL A 57 -19.44 0.86 -36.43
N THR A 58 -20.13 1.67 -35.65
CA THR A 58 -19.56 2.90 -35.08
C THR A 58 -18.53 2.48 -34.03
N ALA A 59 -17.25 2.67 -34.36
CA ALA A 59 -16.14 2.39 -33.46
C ALA A 59 -16.29 3.18 -32.16
N ALA A 60 -16.22 2.50 -31.02
CA ALA A 60 -16.16 3.13 -29.71
C ALA A 60 -14.95 4.08 -29.67
N PRO A 61 -15.10 5.34 -29.20
CA PRO A 61 -14.02 6.31 -29.19
C PRO A 61 -12.86 5.79 -28.34
N ALA A 62 -11.65 5.86 -28.90
CA ALA A 62 -10.41 5.49 -28.23
C ALA A 62 -10.30 6.17 -26.85
N ALA A 63 -10.02 5.37 -25.82
CA ALA A 63 -9.81 5.87 -24.47
C ALA A 63 -8.65 6.86 -24.46
N LYS A 64 -8.98 8.15 -24.37
CA LYS A 64 -8.01 9.25 -24.27
C LYS A 64 -7.15 9.01 -23.03
N THR A 65 -5.85 8.74 -23.20
CA THR A 65 -4.88 8.68 -22.11
C THR A 65 -4.83 10.03 -21.43
N ALA A 66 -5.49 10.14 -20.29
CA ALA A 66 -5.53 11.36 -19.51
C ALA A 66 -4.15 11.65 -18.89
N PRO A 67 -3.80 12.94 -18.71
CA PRO A 67 -2.60 13.32 -17.99
C PRO A 67 -2.63 12.74 -16.59
N ILE A 68 -1.63 11.91 -16.28
CA ILE A 68 -1.43 11.33 -14.96
C ILE A 68 -1.02 12.47 -14.04
N ALA A 69 -1.86 12.82 -13.07
CA ALA A 69 -1.48 13.75 -12.02
C ALA A 69 -0.23 13.20 -11.30
N THR A 70 0.89 13.90 -11.45
CA THR A 70 2.12 13.62 -10.71
C THR A 70 1.82 13.81 -9.23
N ALA A 71 1.93 12.74 -8.43
CA ALA A 71 1.80 12.84 -6.97
C ALA A 71 2.96 13.69 -6.43
N VAL A 72 2.71 14.99 -6.24
CA VAL A 72 3.62 15.87 -5.51
C VAL A 72 3.62 15.38 -4.06
N ALA A 73 4.81 15.31 -3.44
CA ALA A 73 4.95 15.12 -2.01
C ALA A 73 4.37 16.35 -1.29
N GLY A 74 3.05 16.43 -1.20
CA GLY A 74 2.37 17.55 -0.56
C GLY A 74 2.75 17.62 0.92
N ALA A 75 2.96 18.84 1.42
CA ALA A 75 2.98 19.11 2.84
C ALA A 75 1.75 18.49 3.51
N LEU A 76 1.88 18.09 4.78
CA LEU A 76 0.75 17.60 5.55
C LEU A 76 -0.34 18.68 5.53
N SER A 77 -1.54 18.34 5.04
CA SER A 77 -2.61 19.33 5.02
C SER A 77 -3.02 19.67 6.44
N THR A 78 -3.11 20.96 6.73
CA THR A 78 -3.69 21.45 7.98
C THR A 78 -5.21 21.26 7.90
N CYS A 79 -5.78 20.65 8.94
CA CYS A 79 -7.23 20.58 9.06
C CYS A 79 -7.78 21.81 9.80
N SER A 80 -9.05 22.12 9.54
CA SER A 80 -9.79 23.18 10.21
C SER A 80 -10.90 22.60 11.09
N LYS A 81 -11.54 23.46 11.89
CA LYS A 81 -12.79 23.10 12.57
C LYS A 81 -13.87 22.80 11.54
N SER A 82 -14.59 21.70 11.72
CA SER A 82 -15.74 21.37 10.86
C SER A 82 -16.93 22.29 11.12
N ALA A 83 -17.54 22.77 10.05
CA ALA A 83 -18.84 23.45 10.08
C ALA A 83 -20.04 22.49 10.06
N MET A 84 -19.81 21.21 9.73
CA MET A 84 -20.86 20.19 9.73
C MET A 84 -21.16 19.72 11.15
N ALA A 85 -22.42 19.83 11.57
CA ALA A 85 -22.87 19.38 12.88
C ALA A 85 -22.52 17.90 13.14
N GLY A 86 -22.02 17.61 14.34
CA GLY A 86 -21.57 16.28 14.73
C GLY A 86 -20.16 15.91 14.25
N TYR A 87 -19.42 16.81 13.60
CA TYR A 87 -18.03 16.61 13.21
C TYR A 87 -17.13 17.71 13.80
N THR A 88 -15.92 17.36 14.27
CA THR A 88 -14.97 18.30 14.89
C THR A 88 -13.97 18.89 13.90
N SER A 89 -13.57 18.09 12.91
CA SER A 89 -12.44 18.41 12.02
C SER A 89 -12.87 18.34 10.56
N ALA A 90 -12.29 19.21 9.73
CA ALA A 90 -12.55 19.26 8.30
C ALA A 90 -11.27 19.49 7.48
N LEU A 91 -11.29 19.00 6.25
CA LEU A 91 -10.24 19.18 5.25
C LEU A 91 -10.89 19.47 3.90
N LYS A 92 -10.57 20.63 3.33
CA LYS A 92 -11.00 20.98 1.98
C LYS A 92 -10.19 20.16 0.97
N LEU A 93 -10.86 19.25 0.27
CA LEU A 93 -10.25 18.36 -0.72
C LEU A 93 -10.21 19.01 -2.11
N ALA A 94 -11.30 19.71 -2.44
CA ALA A 94 -11.49 20.46 -3.68
C ALA A 94 -12.28 21.75 -3.38
N PRO A 95 -12.43 22.69 -4.33
CA PRO A 95 -13.27 23.88 -4.15
C PRO A 95 -14.68 23.57 -3.62
N ASN A 96 -15.24 22.43 -4.04
CA ASN A 96 -16.61 21.97 -3.79
C ASN A 96 -16.68 20.59 -3.12
N VAL A 97 -15.58 20.12 -2.53
CA VAL A 97 -15.55 18.84 -1.79
C VAL A 97 -14.81 19.02 -0.47
N VAL A 98 -15.46 18.67 0.63
CA VAL A 98 -14.89 18.75 1.99
C VAL A 98 -15.04 17.40 2.69
N LEU A 99 -13.96 16.94 3.31
CA LEU A 99 -13.96 15.79 4.20
C LEU A 99 -14.11 16.26 5.64
N HIS A 100 -15.03 15.67 6.38
CA HIS A 100 -15.26 15.91 7.80
C HIS A 100 -15.04 14.62 8.59
N TRP A 101 -14.50 14.73 9.81
CA TRP A 101 -14.34 13.59 10.70
C TRP A 101 -14.38 14.02 12.17
N ASN A 102 -14.57 13.03 13.05
CA ASN A 102 -14.20 13.13 14.45
C ASN A 102 -12.96 12.29 14.68
N ALA A 103 -12.07 12.72 15.58
CA ALA A 103 -11.06 11.80 16.11
C ALA A 103 -11.76 10.54 16.65
N ALA A 104 -11.13 9.36 16.52
CA ALA A 104 -11.72 8.13 17.01
C ALA A 104 -11.88 8.20 18.54
N ASN A 105 -13.11 8.44 19.02
CA ASN A 105 -13.40 8.54 20.45
C ASN A 105 -13.12 7.21 21.18
N ASP A 106 -13.27 6.09 20.48
CA ASP A 106 -13.02 4.73 20.96
C ASP A 106 -11.63 4.18 20.56
N GLY A 107 -10.84 4.96 19.80
CA GLY A 107 -9.59 4.52 19.18
C GLY A 107 -9.74 3.44 18.10
N LYS A 108 -10.96 2.99 17.79
CA LYS A 108 -11.26 1.85 16.90
C LYS A 108 -11.96 2.26 15.62
N THR A 109 -12.79 3.28 15.64
CA THR A 109 -13.52 3.73 14.46
C THR A 109 -13.48 5.25 14.29
N ILE A 110 -13.32 5.70 13.05
CA ILE A 110 -13.39 7.11 12.68
C ILE A 110 -14.69 7.32 11.89
N PRO A 111 -15.63 8.16 12.38
CA PRO A 111 -16.76 8.60 11.59
C PRO A 111 -16.29 9.68 10.60
N PHE A 112 -16.69 9.51 9.35
CA PHE A 112 -16.40 10.41 8.24
C PHE A 112 -17.70 10.95 7.64
N ALA A 113 -17.62 12.16 7.07
CA ALA A 113 -18.57 12.65 6.09
C ALA A 113 -17.81 13.29 4.93
N VAL A 114 -18.24 13.02 3.70
CA VAL A 114 -17.80 13.76 2.51
C VAL A 114 -18.95 14.62 2.06
N GLU A 115 -18.76 15.93 2.09
CA GLU A 115 -19.69 16.93 1.60
C GLU A 115 -19.26 17.38 0.21
N ALA A 116 -20.16 17.25 -0.76
CA ALA A 116 -20.00 17.74 -2.11
C ALA A 116 -21.06 18.80 -2.42
N THR A 117 -20.68 19.88 -3.10
CA THR A 117 -21.58 20.97 -3.51
C THR A 117 -21.50 21.25 -5.01
N GLY A 118 -22.51 21.94 -5.54
CA GLY A 118 -22.57 22.30 -6.96
C GLY A 118 -22.52 21.08 -7.88
N ALA A 119 -21.69 21.11 -8.92
CA ALA A 119 -21.58 20.02 -9.88
C ALA A 119 -21.08 18.68 -9.28
N ALA A 120 -20.36 18.70 -8.16
CA ALA A 120 -19.94 17.47 -7.47
C ALA A 120 -21.09 16.82 -6.69
N ALA A 121 -22.17 17.56 -6.42
CA ALA A 121 -23.32 17.05 -5.66
C ALA A 121 -24.26 16.17 -6.50
N SER A 122 -24.24 16.23 -7.84
CA SER A 122 -25.28 15.65 -8.68
C SER A 122 -25.07 14.19 -9.12
N GLY A 123 -24.00 13.53 -8.70
CA GLY A 123 -23.70 12.14 -9.07
C GLY A 123 -23.08 11.33 -7.95
N TRP A 124 -21.84 10.87 -8.14
CA TRP A 124 -21.09 10.17 -7.10
C TRP A 124 -19.90 10.99 -6.61
N VAL A 125 -19.58 10.85 -5.33
CA VAL A 125 -18.37 11.40 -4.70
C VAL A 125 -17.67 10.30 -3.93
N SER A 126 -16.34 10.31 -3.96
CA SER A 126 -15.51 9.29 -3.34
C SER A 126 -14.34 9.88 -2.59
N VAL A 127 -13.97 9.18 -1.53
CA VAL A 127 -12.68 9.31 -0.86
C VAL A 127 -12.07 7.92 -0.78
N ALA A 128 -10.77 7.81 -1.00
CA ALA A 128 -10.05 6.56 -0.84
C ALA A 128 -8.76 6.74 -0.05
N PHE A 129 -8.38 5.67 0.62
CA PHE A 129 -7.16 5.59 1.39
C PHE A 129 -6.12 4.85 0.57
N SER A 130 -4.96 5.45 0.39
CA SER A 130 -3.91 4.96 -0.50
C SER A 130 -2.59 4.82 0.24
N PHE A 131 -1.75 3.87 -0.17
CA PHE A 131 -0.38 3.75 0.33
C PHE A 131 0.56 4.79 -0.28
N ASN A 132 0.25 5.25 -1.49
CA ASN A 132 1.15 6.04 -2.33
C ASN A 132 0.51 7.35 -2.84
N GLY A 133 -0.76 7.61 -2.50
CA GLY A 133 -1.49 8.78 -3.01
C GLY A 133 -1.95 8.63 -4.46
N LEU A 134 -1.86 7.41 -5.02
CA LEU A 134 -2.37 7.08 -6.35
C LEU A 134 -3.66 6.27 -6.24
N MET A 135 -4.43 6.24 -7.34
CA MET A 135 -5.69 5.51 -7.47
C MET A 135 -5.56 4.03 -7.13
N ALA A 136 -4.49 3.37 -7.57
CA ALA A 136 -4.22 1.97 -7.28
C ALA A 136 -2.81 1.78 -6.70
N PRO A 137 -2.65 0.94 -5.67
CA PRO A 137 -3.69 0.28 -4.88
C PRO A 137 -4.33 1.22 -3.85
N SER A 138 -5.67 1.25 -3.78
CA SER A 138 -6.39 1.99 -2.73
C SER A 138 -7.68 1.29 -2.28
N ASP A 139 -8.21 1.76 -1.16
CA ASP A 139 -9.50 1.35 -0.60
C ASP A 139 -10.43 2.54 -0.62
N ALA A 140 -11.43 2.52 -1.50
CA ALA A 140 -12.33 3.63 -1.74
C ALA A 140 -13.68 3.44 -1.06
N VAL A 141 -14.26 4.54 -0.60
CA VAL A 141 -15.66 4.64 -0.20
C VAL A 141 -16.33 5.62 -1.14
N VAL A 142 -17.39 5.16 -1.80
CA VAL A 142 -18.13 5.94 -2.78
C VAL A 142 -19.55 6.12 -2.28
N GLY A 143 -19.98 7.37 -2.17
CA GLY A 143 -21.38 7.72 -2.04
C GLY A 143 -21.97 7.98 -3.41
N ASN A 144 -23.04 7.28 -3.74
CA ASN A 144 -23.73 7.38 -5.01
C ASN A 144 -25.23 7.62 -4.78
N LEU A 145 -25.75 8.72 -5.29
CA LEU A 145 -27.15 9.10 -5.17
C LEU A 145 -28.12 8.26 -6.01
N ALA A 146 -27.63 7.68 -7.10
CA ALA A 146 -28.48 6.96 -8.06
C ALA A 146 -28.41 5.44 -7.92
N GLY A 147 -27.64 4.94 -6.95
CA GLY A 147 -27.43 3.51 -6.71
C GLY A 147 -27.69 3.10 -5.27
N SER A 148 -26.91 2.13 -4.78
CA SER A 148 -27.00 1.50 -3.45
C SER A 148 -26.62 2.39 -2.25
N GLY A 149 -26.59 3.71 -2.42
CA GLY A 149 -26.12 4.64 -1.39
C GLY A 149 -24.60 4.61 -1.22
N VAL A 150 -24.11 4.04 -0.11
CA VAL A 150 -22.67 4.03 0.23
C VAL A 150 -22.08 2.64 0.07
N SER A 151 -21.07 2.53 -0.79
CA SER A 151 -20.38 1.28 -1.11
C SER A 151 -18.86 1.43 -0.99
N ALA A 152 -18.20 0.35 -0.58
CA ALA A 152 -16.75 0.27 -0.54
C ALA A 152 -16.21 -0.49 -1.75
N TYR A 153 -15.05 -0.06 -2.23
CA TYR A 153 -14.40 -0.62 -3.41
C TYR A 153 -12.93 -0.89 -3.14
N ARG A 154 -12.47 -2.04 -3.60
CA ARG A 154 -11.03 -2.29 -3.72
C ARG A 154 -10.59 -1.79 -5.09
N VAL A 155 -9.66 -0.84 -5.11
CA VAL A 155 -9.10 -0.30 -6.34
C VAL A 155 -7.73 -0.93 -6.56
N ALA A 156 -7.71 -2.01 -7.35
CA ALA A 156 -6.48 -2.75 -7.66
C ALA A 156 -5.83 -2.32 -8.98
N SER A 157 -6.58 -1.68 -9.88
CA SER A 157 -6.12 -1.16 -11.17
C SER A 157 -6.79 0.17 -11.49
N TYR A 158 -6.36 0.83 -12.57
CA TYR A 158 -6.91 2.11 -13.05
C TYR A 158 -8.16 1.95 -13.91
N SER A 159 -8.48 0.73 -14.37
CA SER A 159 -9.54 0.47 -15.34
C SER A 159 -10.87 0.06 -14.72
N THR A 160 -10.81 -0.55 -13.54
CA THR A 160 -11.96 -1.24 -12.94
C THR A 160 -11.93 -1.09 -11.43
N VAL A 161 -13.08 -0.73 -10.86
CA VAL A 161 -13.33 -0.76 -9.43
C VAL A 161 -14.34 -1.86 -9.14
N THR A 162 -14.03 -2.72 -8.17
CA THR A 162 -14.92 -3.81 -7.78
C THR A 162 -15.42 -3.53 -6.37
N PRO A 163 -16.75 -3.54 -6.15
CA PRO A 163 -17.30 -3.50 -4.81
C PRO A 163 -16.68 -4.60 -3.94
N THR A 164 -16.41 -4.32 -2.67
CA THR A 164 -15.80 -5.28 -1.77
C THR A 164 -16.43 -5.23 -0.38
N SER A 165 -16.57 -6.40 0.23
CA SER A 165 -16.95 -6.57 1.64
C SER A 165 -15.75 -6.60 2.58
N ALA A 166 -14.52 -6.66 2.06
CA ALA A 166 -13.30 -6.65 2.86
C ALA A 166 -13.09 -5.32 3.60
N ILE A 167 -13.62 -4.22 3.05
CA ILE A 167 -13.66 -2.92 3.69
C ILE A 167 -14.92 -2.83 4.54
N LYS A 168 -14.77 -3.03 5.85
CA LYS A 168 -15.89 -2.96 6.79
C LYS A 168 -16.26 -1.50 7.04
N LEU A 169 -17.43 -1.11 6.53
CA LEU A 169 -18.04 0.18 6.83
C LEU A 169 -19.07 -0.02 7.96
N GLY A 170 -19.04 0.86 8.96
CA GLY A 170 -20.10 0.93 9.97
C GLY A 170 -21.31 1.73 9.46
N ALA A 171 -21.90 2.56 10.33
CA ALA A 171 -23.01 3.44 9.97
C ALA A 171 -22.68 4.23 8.71
N LYS A 172 -23.56 4.14 7.69
CA LYS A 172 -23.33 4.73 6.36
C LYS A 172 -24.63 5.27 5.75
N SER A 173 -24.55 6.42 5.09
CA SER A 173 -25.70 7.07 4.41
C SER A 173 -25.20 8.00 3.32
N CYS A 174 -25.91 8.09 2.19
CA CYS A 174 -25.67 9.09 1.16
C CYS A 174 -26.97 9.85 0.93
N VAL A 175 -26.98 11.16 1.19
CA VAL A 175 -28.19 11.99 1.08
C VAL A 175 -27.92 13.22 0.23
N ALA A 176 -28.87 13.58 -0.63
CA ALA A 176 -28.86 14.81 -1.41
C ALA A 176 -29.94 15.77 -0.92
N GLY A 177 -29.65 17.07 -0.93
CA GLY A 177 -30.60 18.13 -0.65
C GLY A 177 -29.97 19.51 -0.79
N ALA A 178 -30.75 20.51 -1.23
CA ALA A 178 -30.31 21.91 -1.35
C ALA A 178 -28.98 22.12 -2.11
N GLY A 179 -28.78 21.41 -3.23
CA GLY A 179 -27.55 21.52 -4.05
C GLY A 179 -26.29 20.91 -3.42
N ARG A 180 -26.48 20.04 -2.42
CA ARG A 180 -25.43 19.41 -1.62
C ARG A 180 -25.67 17.92 -1.49
N THR A 181 -24.58 17.17 -1.46
CA THR A 181 -24.58 15.72 -1.21
C THR A 181 -23.66 15.40 -0.06
N VAL A 182 -24.17 14.65 0.91
CA VAL A 182 -23.41 14.23 2.08
C VAL A 182 -23.35 12.72 2.16
N THR A 183 -22.13 12.20 2.04
CA THR A 183 -21.82 10.78 2.21
C THR A 183 -21.22 10.56 3.59
N LYS A 184 -21.99 10.00 4.52
CA LYS A 184 -21.51 9.61 5.85
C LYS A 184 -21.12 8.14 5.85
N PHE A 185 -20.03 7.81 6.53
CA PHE A 185 -19.63 6.43 6.79
C PHE A 185 -18.73 6.38 8.03
N SER A 186 -18.52 5.21 8.62
CA SER A 186 -17.46 5.00 9.62
C SER A 186 -16.51 3.92 9.14
N ARG A 187 -15.23 4.10 9.43
CA ARG A 187 -14.17 3.14 9.06
C ARG A 187 -13.35 2.75 10.27
N SER A 188 -13.03 1.47 10.37
CA SER A 188 -12.20 0.94 11.45
C SER A 188 -10.73 1.39 11.29
N VAL A 189 -10.06 1.60 12.43
CA VAL A 189 -8.67 2.00 12.55
C VAL A 189 -7.80 0.75 12.60
N GLY A 190 -6.71 0.73 11.84
CA GLY A 190 -5.75 -0.39 11.81
C GLY A 190 -6.22 -1.66 11.08
N ASP A 191 -7.53 -1.89 10.99
CA ASP A 191 -8.15 -3.03 10.33
C ASP A 191 -9.44 -2.60 9.62
N GLY A 192 -9.81 -3.22 8.49
CA GLY A 192 -10.98 -2.80 7.69
C GLY A 192 -10.67 -2.46 6.23
N GLY A 193 -9.66 -3.09 5.65
CA GLY A 193 -9.30 -3.00 4.24
C GLY A 193 -7.83 -3.37 4.00
N ALA A 194 -7.41 -3.35 2.74
CA ALA A 194 -6.00 -3.54 2.39
C ALA A 194 -5.13 -2.33 2.75
N VAL A 195 -5.71 -1.13 2.90
CA VAL A 195 -5.00 0.09 3.31
C VAL A 195 -5.45 0.51 4.72
N PRO A 196 -4.58 0.45 5.74
CA PRO A 196 -4.93 0.77 7.11
C PRO A 196 -5.18 2.27 7.30
N VAL A 197 -6.21 2.62 8.06
CA VAL A 197 -6.45 3.99 8.55
C VAL A 197 -5.80 4.16 9.91
N ARG A 198 -5.23 5.33 10.16
CA ARG A 198 -4.60 5.67 11.44
C ARG A 198 -5.16 6.97 11.97
N VAL A 199 -5.49 7.00 13.26
CA VAL A 199 -5.88 8.25 13.94
C VAL A 199 -4.70 9.21 13.97
N LYS A 200 -3.52 8.74 14.40
CA LYS A 200 -2.29 9.54 14.47
C LYS A 200 -1.34 9.19 13.34
N GLY A 201 -0.67 10.20 12.81
CA GLY A 201 0.30 10.10 11.73
C GLY A 201 -0.32 10.27 10.34
N VAL A 202 0.54 10.22 9.33
CA VAL A 202 0.18 10.55 7.95
C VAL A 202 -0.65 9.44 7.29
N ASN A 203 -1.86 9.79 6.86
CA ASN A 203 -2.69 9.02 5.94
C ASN A 203 -2.65 9.70 4.57
N LYS A 204 -2.50 8.93 3.49
CA LYS A 204 -2.62 9.47 2.13
C LYS A 204 -4.04 9.23 1.65
N LEU A 205 -4.71 10.31 1.31
CA LEU A 205 -6.05 10.29 0.74
C LEU A 205 -5.99 10.61 -0.73
N ILE A 206 -6.90 10.00 -1.47
CA ILE A 206 -7.28 10.43 -2.80
C ILE A 206 -8.78 10.69 -2.81
N TRP A 207 -9.23 11.53 -3.71
CA TRP A 207 -10.63 11.84 -3.86
C TRP A 207 -10.97 11.96 -5.35
N ALA A 208 -12.22 11.66 -5.66
CA ALA A 208 -12.75 11.78 -7.01
C ALA A 208 -14.26 11.99 -6.96
N TYR A 209 -14.83 12.64 -7.97
CA TYR A 209 -16.27 12.74 -8.14
C TYR A 209 -16.69 12.65 -9.62
N SER A 210 -17.96 12.37 -9.86
CA SER A 210 -18.52 12.19 -11.20
C SER A 210 -18.39 13.45 -12.05
N PRO A 211 -17.94 13.36 -13.32
CA PRO A 211 -18.11 14.45 -14.27
C PRO A 211 -19.60 14.59 -14.60
N ASN A 212 -20.09 15.82 -14.65
CA ASN A 212 -21.43 16.17 -15.14
C ASN A 212 -22.59 15.41 -14.45
N GLY A 213 -22.45 15.08 -13.16
CA GLY A 213 -23.50 14.37 -12.42
C GLY A 213 -23.71 12.91 -12.84
N GLY A 214 -22.70 12.27 -13.43
CA GLY A 214 -22.73 10.84 -13.75
C GLY A 214 -23.17 9.99 -12.56
N LYS A 215 -24.25 9.24 -12.76
CA LYS A 215 -24.96 8.47 -11.71
C LYS A 215 -24.33 7.11 -11.41
N SER A 216 -23.50 6.60 -12.30
CA SER A 216 -22.77 5.33 -12.10
C SER A 216 -21.31 5.62 -11.76
N VAL A 217 -20.75 4.83 -10.84
CA VAL A 217 -19.30 4.91 -10.56
C VAL A 217 -18.56 4.58 -11.84
N GLY A 218 -17.73 5.52 -12.28
CA GLY A 218 -17.09 5.45 -13.60
C GLY A 218 -15.89 6.38 -13.67
N TYR A 219 -15.51 6.73 -14.89
CA TYR A 219 -14.38 7.62 -15.11
C TYR A 219 -14.66 9.04 -14.57
N HIS A 220 -13.78 9.54 -13.71
CA HIS A 220 -13.91 10.86 -13.04
C HIS A 220 -13.44 12.05 -13.89
N GLY A 221 -12.75 11.81 -15.02
CA GLY A 221 -12.08 12.90 -15.73
C GLY A 221 -11.04 13.60 -14.85
N SER A 222 -10.98 14.93 -14.93
CA SER A 222 -10.11 15.80 -14.15
C SER A 222 -10.59 16.04 -12.70
N ASN A 223 -11.73 15.49 -12.30
CA ASN A 223 -12.34 15.71 -10.99
C ASN A 223 -11.70 14.82 -9.93
N ILE A 224 -10.39 14.95 -9.75
CA ILE A 224 -9.57 14.11 -8.86
C ILE A 224 -8.51 14.91 -8.12
N GLY A 225 -8.04 14.33 -7.02
CA GLY A 225 -6.86 14.84 -6.33
C GLY A 225 -6.32 13.85 -5.31
N SER A 226 -5.18 14.21 -4.72
CA SER A 226 -4.55 13.48 -3.63
C SER A 226 -4.07 14.46 -2.56
N THR A 227 -4.05 14.01 -1.31
CA THR A 227 -3.57 14.80 -0.17
C THR A 227 -3.06 13.91 0.96
N GLN A 228 -2.44 14.52 1.96
CA GLN A 228 -1.96 13.87 3.18
C GLN A 228 -2.63 14.49 4.40
N VAL A 229 -3.10 13.66 5.33
CA VAL A 229 -3.82 14.13 6.53
C VAL A 229 -3.42 13.31 7.76
N ASP A 230 -3.33 13.97 8.90
CA ASP A 230 -3.31 13.34 10.21
C ASP A 230 -4.67 13.52 10.87
N PHE A 231 -5.40 12.44 11.13
CA PHE A 231 -6.77 12.52 11.65
C PHE A 231 -6.84 12.91 13.13
N SER A 232 -5.69 13.05 13.80
CA SER A 232 -5.59 13.51 15.19
C SER A 232 -5.60 15.04 15.32
N CYS A 233 -5.63 15.77 14.21
CA CYS A 233 -5.79 17.21 14.29
C CYS A 233 -7.24 17.55 14.67
N ASN A 234 -7.39 18.36 15.72
CA ASN A 234 -8.68 18.60 16.39
C ASN A 234 -9.36 19.89 15.92
N GLY A 235 -9.01 20.41 14.73
CA GLY A 235 -9.61 21.64 14.19
C GLY A 235 -9.42 22.89 15.07
N ALA A 236 -8.61 22.81 16.13
CA ALA A 236 -8.22 23.97 16.91
C ALA A 236 -7.45 24.91 15.97
N SER A 237 -7.94 26.14 15.83
CA SER A 237 -7.21 27.18 15.11
C SER A 237 -5.78 27.18 15.64
N PRO A 238 -4.75 27.15 14.77
CA PRO A 238 -3.37 27.23 15.25
C PRO A 238 -3.29 28.43 16.17
N LYS A 239 -2.99 28.22 17.45
CA LYS A 239 -2.68 29.35 18.33
C LYS A 239 -1.54 30.07 17.63
N SER A 240 -1.73 31.36 17.35
CA SER A 240 -0.67 32.20 16.79
C SER A 240 0.62 31.89 17.56
N PRO A 241 1.71 31.49 16.88
CA PRO A 241 2.91 31.07 17.57
C PRO A 241 3.34 32.22 18.48
N THR A 242 3.43 31.95 19.79
CA THR A 242 4.10 32.87 20.71
C THR A 242 5.50 33.10 20.14
N PRO A 243 5.94 34.36 19.94
CA PRO A 243 7.23 34.64 19.33
C PRO A 243 8.31 33.86 20.08
N SER A 244 9.02 33.01 19.33
CA SER A 244 10.06 32.16 19.90
C SER A 244 11.20 33.06 20.39
N PRO A 245 11.68 32.92 21.63
CA PRO A 245 12.84 33.67 22.10
C PRO A 245 14.05 33.38 21.20
N ARG A 246 14.78 34.44 20.86
CA ARG A 246 15.96 34.40 19.98
C ARG A 246 16.95 33.33 20.50
N PRO A 247 17.34 32.33 19.69
CA PRO A 247 18.23 31.28 20.13
C PRO A 247 19.62 31.85 20.45
N SER A 248 20.14 31.46 21.62
CA SER A 248 21.52 31.72 22.03
C SER A 248 22.49 30.93 21.11
N PRO A 249 23.64 31.51 20.70
CA PRO A 249 24.59 30.84 19.82
C PRO A 249 25.08 29.51 20.41
N SER A 250 24.99 28.45 19.61
CA SER A 250 25.45 27.12 20.02
C SER A 250 26.97 27.00 19.91
N PRO A 251 27.63 26.27 20.83
CA PRO A 251 29.07 26.04 20.79
C PRO A 251 29.49 25.21 19.56
N PRO A 252 30.73 25.38 19.08
CA PRO A 252 31.23 24.70 17.89
C PRO A 252 31.28 23.17 18.07
N VAL A 253 30.79 22.46 17.06
CA VAL A 253 30.75 20.99 17.03
C VAL A 253 32.16 20.43 16.72
N PRO A 254 32.63 19.38 17.43
CA PRO A 254 33.93 18.76 17.16
C PRO A 254 34.01 18.15 15.76
N VAL A 255 35.10 18.47 15.04
CA VAL A 255 35.42 17.93 13.72
C VAL A 255 35.91 16.49 13.85
N VAL A 256 35.19 15.53 13.25
CA VAL A 256 35.60 14.11 13.19
C VAL A 256 36.39 13.87 11.89
N PRO A 257 37.53 13.13 11.92
CA PRO A 257 38.40 12.96 10.75
C PRO A 257 37.76 12.16 9.61
N PRO A 258 38.03 12.52 8.34
CA PRO A 258 37.47 11.86 7.16
C PRO A 258 38.41 10.77 6.62
N SER A 259 38.29 9.53 7.11
CA SER A 259 38.78 8.38 6.34
C SER A 259 37.94 7.13 6.65
N GLN A 260 37.36 6.55 5.61
CA GLN A 260 36.47 5.35 5.60
C GLN A 260 34.95 5.50 5.76
N ARG A 261 34.37 6.71 5.69
CA ARG A 261 32.93 6.82 5.38
C ARG A 261 32.74 6.79 3.86
N SER A 262 32.30 5.66 3.33
CA SER A 262 31.79 5.60 1.96
C SER A 262 30.69 6.66 1.78
N LYS A 263 30.80 7.45 0.70
CA LYS A 263 29.88 8.53 0.28
C LYS A 263 28.42 8.06 0.27
N LEU A 264 27.76 8.10 1.42
CA LEU A 264 26.36 7.72 1.59
C LEU A 264 25.68 8.87 2.33
N CYS A 265 24.82 9.59 1.59
CA CYS A 265 23.57 10.21 2.02
C CYS A 265 23.17 11.37 1.07
N PRO A 266 23.00 11.17 -0.26
CA PRO A 266 22.15 12.11 -0.99
C PRO A 266 20.71 11.98 -0.47
N TRP A 267 20.00 13.12 -0.46
CA TRP A 267 18.58 13.19 -0.17
C TRP A 267 17.80 12.18 -1.02
N SER A 268 16.86 11.48 -0.40
CA SER A 268 15.97 10.57 -1.13
C SER A 268 14.97 11.36 -1.98
N SER A 269 14.87 11.04 -3.26
CA SER A 269 13.80 11.51 -4.15
C SER A 269 12.45 10.85 -3.87
N TYR A 270 12.39 9.90 -2.94
CA TYR A 270 11.17 9.20 -2.58
C TYR A 270 10.43 9.91 -1.43
N PRO A 271 9.16 10.34 -1.62
CA PRO A 271 8.42 11.12 -0.62
C PRO A 271 8.35 10.42 0.74
N GLY A 272 8.83 11.11 1.78
CA GLY A 272 8.81 10.65 3.16
C GLY A 272 9.95 9.68 3.54
N PHE A 273 10.86 9.35 2.64
CA PHE A 273 12.11 8.67 2.99
C PHE A 273 13.23 9.69 3.09
N THR A 274 14.16 9.46 4.02
CA THR A 274 15.20 10.45 4.34
C THR A 274 16.48 10.17 3.55
N TYR A 275 16.75 8.90 3.25
CA TYR A 275 18.03 8.48 2.69
C TYR A 275 17.85 7.56 1.48
N MET A 276 18.84 7.57 0.60
CA MET A 276 18.92 6.69 -0.56
C MET A 276 20.35 6.17 -0.75
N VAL A 277 20.47 4.89 -1.04
CA VAL A 277 21.68 4.29 -1.62
C VAL A 277 21.34 3.68 -2.96
N GLN A 278 22.18 3.96 -3.96
CA GLN A 278 22.15 3.25 -5.24
C GLN A 278 22.98 1.97 -5.10
N LEU A 279 22.33 0.83 -5.26
CA LEU A 279 22.97 -0.49 -5.19
C LEU A 279 23.53 -0.94 -6.54
N LYS A 280 22.83 -0.58 -7.62
CA LYS A 280 23.21 -0.75 -9.03
C LYS A 280 22.63 0.41 -9.84
N PRO A 281 23.07 0.62 -11.10
CA PRO A 281 22.57 1.69 -11.96
C PRO A 281 21.04 1.87 -11.94
N LEU A 282 20.30 0.78 -11.78
CA LEU A 282 18.84 0.76 -11.81
C LEU A 282 18.19 0.24 -10.52
N LEU A 283 18.91 0.21 -9.40
CA LEU A 283 18.42 -0.35 -8.14
C LEU A 283 18.77 0.55 -6.96
N PHE A 284 17.75 0.98 -6.22
CA PHE A 284 17.86 1.95 -5.15
C PHE A 284 17.24 1.39 -3.88
N VAL A 285 17.84 1.67 -2.73
CA VAL A 285 17.25 1.43 -1.41
C VAL A 285 17.11 2.77 -0.71
N HIS A 286 15.87 3.05 -0.33
CA HIS A 286 15.47 4.19 0.46
C HIS A 286 15.14 3.72 1.87
N TRP A 287 15.50 4.51 2.88
CA TRP A 287 15.09 4.21 4.26
C TRP A 287 14.78 5.47 5.06
N ARG A 288 14.01 5.26 6.13
CA ARG A 288 13.92 6.16 7.28
C ARG A 288 13.75 5.37 8.56
N GLN A 289 14.23 5.92 9.66
CA GLN A 289 13.94 5.40 10.99
C GLN A 289 12.62 5.99 11.47
N VAL A 290 11.62 5.12 11.73
CA VAL A 290 10.28 5.54 12.17
C VAL A 290 10.21 5.62 13.69
N SER A 291 10.99 4.79 14.39
CA SER A 291 11.17 4.83 15.84
C SER A 291 12.54 4.25 16.21
N PRO A 292 12.99 4.33 17.47
CA PRO A 292 14.21 3.66 17.92
C PRO A 292 14.28 2.16 17.58
N LYS A 293 13.12 1.50 17.39
CA LYS A 293 13.02 0.08 17.11
C LYS A 293 12.40 -0.28 15.76
N VAL A 294 12.17 0.67 14.86
CA VAL A 294 11.50 0.36 13.57
C VAL A 294 12.14 1.14 12.43
N ILE A 295 12.52 0.42 11.38
CA ILE A 295 13.01 0.98 10.12
C ILE A 295 11.96 0.74 9.03
N GLU A 296 11.67 1.78 8.25
CA GLU A 296 10.89 1.69 7.04
C GLU A 296 11.83 1.71 5.85
N VAL A 297 11.67 0.72 4.97
CA VAL A 297 12.54 0.49 3.81
C VAL A 297 11.69 0.49 2.55
N ALA A 298 12.14 1.17 1.51
CA ALA A 298 11.63 1.05 0.16
C ALA A 298 12.77 0.69 -0.78
N MET A 299 12.60 -0.36 -1.58
CA MET A 299 13.55 -0.76 -2.61
C MET A 299 12.91 -0.52 -3.96
N GLU A 300 13.52 0.33 -4.79
CA GLU A 300 13.05 0.68 -6.12
C GLU A 300 13.97 0.06 -7.18
N ALA A 301 13.39 -0.77 -8.04
CA ALA A 301 14.01 -1.17 -9.29
C ALA A 301 13.45 -0.32 -10.44
N LYS A 302 14.32 0.39 -11.16
CA LYS A 302 13.96 1.26 -12.30
C LYS A 302 13.66 0.42 -13.56
N PRO A 303 12.91 0.96 -14.54
CA PRO A 303 12.75 0.39 -15.88
C PRO A 303 14.06 -0.15 -16.46
N GLY A 304 14.02 -1.28 -17.15
CA GLY A 304 15.20 -1.93 -17.73
C GLY A 304 16.01 -2.85 -16.79
N SER A 305 15.77 -2.83 -15.47
CA SER A 305 16.53 -3.65 -14.51
C SER A 305 16.27 -5.17 -14.56
N GLY A 306 15.35 -5.68 -15.37
CA GLY A 306 14.89 -7.09 -15.33
C GLY A 306 14.04 -7.45 -14.09
N ALA A 307 14.19 -6.71 -12.99
CA ALA A 307 13.37 -6.82 -11.79
C ALA A 307 11.92 -6.32 -12.00
N ASN A 308 11.69 -5.46 -13.00
CA ASN A 308 10.43 -4.74 -13.11
C ASN A 308 9.22 -5.64 -13.36
N ASN A 309 9.38 -6.86 -13.86
CA ASN A 309 8.26 -7.79 -14.05
C ASN A 309 8.40 -9.12 -13.31
N GLY A 310 9.37 -9.28 -12.41
CA GLY A 310 9.55 -10.50 -11.63
C GLY A 310 9.45 -10.28 -10.12
N TRP A 311 10.30 -10.99 -9.37
CA TRP A 311 10.45 -10.81 -7.93
C TRP A 311 11.63 -9.89 -7.58
N LEU A 312 11.53 -9.24 -6.42
CA LEU A 312 12.55 -8.36 -5.83
C LEU A 312 12.80 -8.79 -4.39
N SER A 313 14.06 -8.84 -3.96
CA SER A 313 14.45 -9.26 -2.62
C SER A 313 15.48 -8.32 -2.00
N LEU A 314 15.30 -8.06 -0.70
CA LEU A 314 16.29 -7.44 0.16
C LEU A 314 16.44 -8.28 1.43
N ALA A 315 17.67 -8.61 1.82
CA ALA A 315 17.92 -9.40 3.02
C ALA A 315 19.05 -8.82 3.88
N TRP A 316 19.00 -9.13 5.16
CA TRP A 316 20.00 -8.78 6.15
C TRP A 316 20.84 -10.02 6.47
N THR A 317 22.15 -9.83 6.55
CA THR A 317 23.11 -10.88 6.85
C THR A 317 24.18 -10.38 7.83
N ASN A 318 24.78 -11.26 8.62
CA ASN A 318 25.90 -10.90 9.49
C ASN A 318 27.26 -10.99 8.76
N ASN A 319 27.33 -11.79 7.69
CA ASN A 319 28.58 -12.12 7.01
C ASN A 319 28.66 -11.58 5.56
N GLY A 320 27.61 -10.92 5.07
CA GLY A 320 27.56 -10.43 3.67
C GLY A 320 27.25 -11.53 2.65
N LYS A 321 26.98 -12.77 3.10
CA LYS A 321 26.62 -13.91 2.27
C LYS A 321 25.11 -14.18 2.33
N MET A 322 24.65 -14.98 1.36
CA MET A 322 23.25 -15.37 1.20
C MET A 322 22.65 -16.10 2.40
N ALA A 323 23.44 -16.90 3.11
CA ALA A 323 23.01 -17.64 4.28
C ALA A 323 24.03 -17.54 5.44
N PRO A 324 23.56 -17.44 6.69
CA PRO A 324 22.17 -17.18 7.08
C PRO A 324 21.75 -15.73 6.79
N ALA A 325 20.52 -15.52 6.33
CA ALA A 325 19.97 -14.18 6.09
C ALA A 325 18.46 -14.08 6.35
N ASP A 326 18.02 -12.93 6.84
CA ASP A 326 16.60 -12.59 6.96
C ASP A 326 16.18 -11.73 5.76
N ALA A 327 15.35 -12.28 4.89
CA ALA A 327 14.95 -11.71 3.63
C ALA A 327 13.50 -11.24 3.61
N VAL A 328 13.26 -10.17 2.86
CA VAL A 328 11.93 -9.75 2.43
C VAL A 328 11.88 -9.90 0.92
N ILE A 329 10.95 -10.73 0.44
CA ILE A 329 10.80 -11.06 -0.98
C ILE A 329 9.41 -10.60 -1.43
N GLY A 330 9.37 -9.73 -2.43
CA GLY A 330 8.16 -9.27 -3.10
C GLY A 330 7.95 -9.97 -4.42
N ASN A 331 6.82 -10.66 -4.54
CA ASN A 331 6.36 -11.16 -5.83
C ASN A 331 5.34 -10.17 -6.42
N ARG A 332 5.67 -9.60 -7.58
CA ARG A 332 4.82 -8.64 -8.27
C ARG A 332 3.45 -9.21 -8.64
N MET A 333 3.34 -10.50 -8.98
CA MET A 333 2.08 -11.11 -9.40
C MET A 333 1.09 -11.28 -8.26
N GLY A 334 1.58 -11.48 -7.03
CA GLY A 334 0.73 -11.59 -5.85
C GLY A 334 0.42 -10.26 -5.18
N GLY A 335 1.20 -9.21 -5.46
CA GLY A 335 1.17 -7.98 -4.66
C GLY A 335 1.59 -8.18 -3.20
N THR A 336 2.03 -9.40 -2.85
CA THR A 336 2.35 -9.83 -1.50
C THR A 336 3.85 -9.77 -1.25
N LEU A 337 4.21 -9.28 -0.07
CA LEU A 337 5.55 -9.46 0.49
C LEU A 337 5.53 -10.63 1.47
N GLY A 338 6.57 -11.46 1.43
CA GLY A 338 6.83 -12.48 2.44
C GLY A 338 8.16 -12.20 3.16
N SER A 339 8.23 -12.58 4.44
CA SER A 339 9.47 -12.63 5.22
C SER A 339 10.00 -14.06 5.27
N TYR A 340 11.28 -14.22 4.95
CA TYR A 340 11.93 -15.52 4.82
C TYR A 340 13.27 -15.56 5.55
N LEU A 341 13.56 -16.67 6.21
CA LEU A 341 14.89 -17.03 6.66
C LEU A 341 15.56 -17.87 5.57
N ILE A 342 16.71 -17.41 5.10
CA ILE A 342 17.56 -18.14 4.16
C ILE A 342 18.57 -18.97 4.97
N THR A 343 18.43 -20.30 4.98
CA THR A 343 19.34 -21.20 5.71
C THR A 343 20.39 -21.87 4.83
N GLY A 344 20.40 -21.59 3.52
CA GLY A 344 21.25 -22.24 2.53
C GLY A 344 21.06 -21.66 1.12
N TYR A 345 21.73 -22.24 0.12
CA TYR A 345 21.80 -21.70 -1.24
C TYR A 345 20.74 -22.28 -2.21
N THR A 346 19.76 -23.02 -1.69
CA THR A 346 18.70 -23.66 -2.47
C THR A 346 17.32 -23.08 -2.13
N MET A 347 16.35 -23.25 -3.02
CA MET A 347 14.97 -22.81 -2.80
C MET A 347 14.33 -23.48 -1.56
N GLN A 348 14.66 -24.75 -1.30
CA GLN A 348 14.22 -25.50 -0.12
C GLN A 348 14.78 -24.94 1.19
N SER A 349 15.83 -24.11 1.11
CA SER A 349 16.43 -23.45 2.26
C SER A 349 15.72 -22.15 2.63
N LEU A 350 14.68 -21.74 1.91
CA LEU A 350 13.83 -20.62 2.29
C LEU A 350 12.75 -21.10 3.25
N LYS A 351 12.82 -20.63 4.50
CA LYS A 351 11.84 -20.91 5.54
C LYS A 351 11.08 -19.62 5.89
N PRO A 352 9.84 -19.68 6.40
CA PRO A 352 9.21 -18.49 6.99
C PRO A 352 10.11 -17.88 8.06
N ALA A 353 10.30 -16.56 8.02
CA ALA A 353 11.09 -15.89 9.04
C ALA A 353 10.30 -15.70 10.34
N THR A 354 11.01 -15.55 11.46
CA THR A 354 10.40 -15.25 12.77
C THR A 354 10.09 -13.77 12.96
N PHE A 355 10.52 -12.88 12.05
CA PHE A 355 10.14 -11.48 12.07
C PHE A 355 8.87 -11.24 11.24
N SER A 356 7.98 -10.41 11.78
CA SER A 356 6.80 -9.93 11.07
C SER A 356 7.12 -8.67 10.27
N LEU A 357 6.56 -8.59 9.07
CA LEU A 357 6.47 -7.34 8.34
C LEU A 357 5.32 -6.52 8.94
N GLY A 358 5.53 -5.22 9.17
CA GLY A 358 4.42 -4.37 9.60
C GLY A 358 3.33 -4.27 8.53
N ASN A 359 2.15 -3.74 8.89
CA ASN A 359 0.96 -3.56 8.01
C ASN A 359 1.18 -2.63 6.78
N TYR A 360 2.43 -2.30 6.48
CA TYR A 360 2.91 -1.42 5.39
C TYR A 360 3.61 -2.21 4.28
N ALA A 361 3.64 -3.54 4.39
CA ALA A 361 4.33 -4.42 3.48
C ALA A 361 3.59 -4.52 2.14
N THR A 362 4.09 -3.85 1.10
CA THR A 362 3.51 -3.87 -0.25
C THR A 362 4.58 -3.92 -1.33
N VAL A 363 4.25 -4.54 -2.46
CA VAL A 363 5.00 -4.41 -3.72
C VAL A 363 4.09 -3.85 -4.81
N PHE A 364 4.52 -2.80 -5.50
CA PHE A 364 3.71 -2.14 -6.54
C PHE A 364 4.57 -1.57 -7.67
N LYS A 365 3.94 -1.31 -8.82
CA LYS A 365 4.58 -0.67 -9.97
C LYS A 365 4.23 0.81 -9.99
N ARG A 366 5.23 1.68 -10.17
CA ARG A 366 5.03 3.11 -10.44
C ARG A 366 4.65 3.30 -11.90
N ASN A 367 4.01 4.44 -12.19
CA ASN A 367 3.66 4.83 -13.56
C ASN A 367 4.90 5.05 -14.45
N THR A 368 6.06 5.29 -13.83
CA THR A 368 7.37 5.33 -14.51
C THR A 368 7.84 3.95 -15.00
N GLY A 369 7.16 2.87 -14.64
CA GLY A 369 7.56 1.50 -14.93
C GLY A 369 8.42 0.84 -13.85
N SER A 370 8.87 1.59 -12.84
CA SER A 370 9.65 1.06 -11.71
C SER A 370 8.84 0.10 -10.86
N THR A 371 9.48 -0.95 -10.31
CA THR A 371 8.90 -1.77 -9.23
C THR A 371 9.42 -1.30 -7.88
N VAL A 372 8.51 -1.09 -6.93
CA VAL A 372 8.84 -0.67 -5.57
C VAL A 372 8.34 -1.72 -4.57
N MET A 373 9.25 -2.20 -3.73
CA MET A 373 8.96 -3.01 -2.55
C MET A 373 9.10 -2.12 -1.32
N MET A 374 8.06 -1.98 -0.50
CA MET A 374 8.05 -1.14 0.68
C MET A 374 7.57 -1.93 1.90
N PHE A 375 8.27 -1.82 3.02
CA PHE A 375 7.91 -2.52 4.25
C PHE A 375 8.51 -1.87 5.49
N ARG A 376 8.02 -2.29 6.66
CA ARG A 376 8.60 -1.95 7.97
C ARG A 376 9.15 -3.20 8.63
N ARG A 377 10.31 -3.06 9.24
CA ARG A 377 10.96 -4.12 10.02
C ARG A 377 11.36 -3.62 11.40
N GLY A 378 11.05 -4.41 12.42
CA GLY A 378 11.46 -4.16 13.79
C GLY A 378 12.97 -4.41 13.97
N ALA A 379 13.61 -3.54 14.74
CA ALA A 379 14.97 -3.71 15.23
C ALA A 379 15.03 -4.92 16.16
N GLY A 380 16.07 -5.74 16.05
CA GLY A 380 16.27 -6.90 16.90
C GLY A 380 15.37 -8.11 16.62
N GLY A 381 14.39 -8.01 15.71
CA GLY A 381 13.55 -9.14 15.31
C GLY A 381 14.18 -9.99 14.19
N GLY A 382 13.89 -11.29 14.19
CA GLY A 382 14.38 -12.25 13.20
C GLY A 382 15.66 -12.96 13.64
N THR A 383 16.18 -13.85 12.80
CA THR A 383 17.45 -14.57 13.05
C THR A 383 18.67 -13.67 12.83
N VAL A 384 18.56 -12.70 11.91
CA VAL A 384 19.59 -11.68 11.66
C VAL A 384 19.03 -10.32 12.04
N PRO A 385 19.36 -9.79 13.23
CA PRO A 385 18.75 -8.58 13.76
C PRO A 385 19.15 -7.35 12.92
N VAL A 386 18.16 -6.52 12.63
CA VAL A 386 18.41 -5.17 12.09
C VAL A 386 18.90 -4.27 13.21
N ARG A 387 19.97 -3.54 12.96
CA ARG A 387 20.54 -2.56 13.89
C ARG A 387 20.16 -1.15 13.42
N PRO A 388 19.33 -0.40 14.17
CA PRO A 388 19.00 0.99 13.85
C PRO A 388 20.22 1.91 13.83
N THR A 389 21.27 1.50 14.54
CA THR A 389 22.55 2.16 14.58
C THR A 389 23.67 1.19 14.22
N GLY A 390 24.73 1.70 13.59
CA GLY A 390 25.87 0.90 13.16
C GLY A 390 25.64 0.16 11.85
N LEU A 391 26.66 -0.56 11.42
CA LEU A 391 26.71 -1.22 10.12
C LEU A 391 25.77 -2.42 10.03
N ASN A 392 24.90 -2.41 9.02
CA ASN A 392 24.06 -3.52 8.59
C ASN A 392 24.57 -4.01 7.23
N LYS A 393 24.84 -5.31 7.10
CA LYS A 393 25.16 -5.90 5.79
C LYS A 393 23.87 -6.35 5.14
N LEU A 394 23.59 -5.75 3.99
CA LEU A 394 22.46 -6.08 3.15
C LEU A 394 22.93 -6.88 1.94
N ILE A 395 22.12 -7.84 1.54
CA ILE A 395 22.20 -8.46 0.23
C ILE A 395 20.89 -8.19 -0.49
N TRP A 396 20.96 -8.18 -1.81
CA TRP A 396 19.78 -7.99 -2.64
C TRP A 396 19.86 -8.90 -3.83
N ALA A 397 18.69 -9.26 -4.35
CA ALA A 397 18.57 -10.01 -5.58
C ALA A 397 17.25 -9.69 -6.28
N HIS A 398 17.19 -9.93 -7.57
CA HIS A 398 15.94 -9.86 -8.33
C HIS A 398 15.91 -10.92 -9.42
N SER A 399 14.73 -11.09 -10.02
CA SER A 399 14.58 -12.00 -11.15
C SER A 399 15.45 -11.57 -12.35
N PRO A 400 16.16 -12.51 -13.02
CA PRO A 400 16.97 -12.21 -14.19
C PRO A 400 16.14 -12.06 -15.48
N SER A 401 14.89 -12.53 -15.50
CA SER A 401 14.10 -12.71 -16.73
C SER A 401 12.60 -12.51 -16.52
N ASN A 402 12.20 -11.56 -15.68
CA ASN A 402 10.76 -11.30 -15.42
C ASN A 402 10.01 -12.55 -14.89
N SER A 403 10.71 -13.48 -14.24
CA SER A 403 10.10 -14.70 -13.70
C SER A 403 9.03 -14.33 -12.69
N LYS A 404 7.82 -14.82 -12.96
CA LYS A 404 6.64 -14.66 -12.11
C LYS A 404 6.69 -15.52 -10.85
N THR A 405 7.57 -16.51 -10.83
CA THR A 405 7.83 -17.39 -9.69
C THR A 405 9.18 -17.05 -9.07
N LEU A 406 9.28 -17.22 -7.76
CA LEU A 406 10.55 -17.14 -7.06
C LEU A 406 11.46 -18.25 -7.58
N ALA A 407 12.62 -17.86 -8.09
CA ALA A 407 13.55 -18.73 -8.79
C ALA A 407 14.98 -18.23 -8.56
N PHE A 408 15.96 -18.95 -9.10
CA PHE A 408 17.35 -18.53 -9.06
C PHE A 408 17.56 -17.13 -9.69
N HIS A 409 18.35 -16.28 -9.05
CA HIS A 409 18.56 -14.90 -9.49
C HIS A 409 19.58 -14.75 -10.62
N GLY A 410 20.32 -15.79 -10.99
CA GLY A 410 21.42 -15.65 -11.96
C GLY A 410 22.45 -14.62 -11.48
N GLY A 411 22.91 -13.74 -12.37
CA GLY A 411 23.81 -12.62 -12.07
C GLY A 411 23.15 -11.39 -11.41
N SER A 412 21.85 -11.44 -11.13
CA SER A 412 21.05 -10.32 -10.64
C SER A 412 21.04 -10.20 -9.12
N TYR A 413 22.22 -10.10 -8.52
CA TYR A 413 22.41 -9.96 -7.07
C TYR A 413 23.55 -8.99 -6.72
N GLY A 414 23.64 -8.65 -5.44
CA GLY A 414 24.75 -7.88 -4.88
C GLY A 414 24.64 -7.73 -3.37
N HIS A 415 25.55 -6.96 -2.79
CA HIS A 415 25.58 -6.66 -1.37
C HIS A 415 25.96 -5.20 -1.13
N ALA A 416 25.58 -4.67 0.03
CA ALA A 416 25.93 -3.34 0.49
C ALA A 416 26.04 -3.33 2.01
N THR A 417 26.79 -2.39 2.57
CA THR A 417 26.79 -2.13 4.01
C THR A 417 26.19 -0.76 4.26
N ILE A 418 25.18 -0.68 5.11
CA ILE A 418 24.45 0.57 5.42
C ILE A 418 24.46 0.80 6.92
N ASP A 419 24.78 2.01 7.34
CA ASP A 419 24.48 2.49 8.69
C ASP A 419 23.19 3.30 8.66
N PHE A 420 22.16 2.80 9.36
CA PHE A 420 20.86 3.45 9.41
C PHE A 420 20.83 4.68 10.33
N SER A 421 21.90 4.94 11.11
CA SER A 421 22.00 6.08 12.03
C SER A 421 22.55 7.37 11.41
N CYS A 422 22.96 7.36 10.14
CA CYS A 422 23.51 8.54 9.48
C CYS A 422 22.53 9.71 9.54
N LYS A 423 22.66 10.63 10.49
CA LYS A 423 21.93 11.90 10.50
C LYS A 423 22.57 12.81 9.45
N VAL A 424 21.81 13.30 8.46
CA VAL A 424 22.30 14.45 7.69
C VAL A 424 22.26 15.63 8.65
N ALA A 425 23.36 16.35 8.82
CA ALA A 425 23.28 17.67 9.42
C ALA A 425 22.23 18.47 8.62
N PRO A 426 21.30 19.19 9.27
CA PRO A 426 20.41 20.08 8.53
C PRO A 426 21.29 20.93 7.62
N VAL A 427 20.95 20.97 6.32
CA VAL A 427 21.60 21.90 5.39
C VAL A 427 21.42 23.26 6.05
N ALA A 428 22.52 23.88 6.49
CA ALA A 428 22.48 25.26 6.94
C ALA A 428 21.83 26.00 5.78
N GLY A 429 20.63 26.55 6.02
CA GLY A 429 19.96 27.35 5.00
C GLY A 429 21.00 28.33 4.51
N GLY A 430 21.34 28.27 3.22
CA GLY A 430 22.13 29.33 2.61
C GLY A 430 21.41 30.60 3.01
N GLY A 431 22.11 31.47 3.76
CA GLY A 431 21.67 32.84 3.88
C GLY A 431 21.43 33.29 2.46
N ASP A 432 20.23 33.78 2.20
CA ASP A 432 20.04 34.67 1.06
C ASP A 432 21.05 35.80 1.32
N ASP A 433 22.20 35.73 0.64
CA ASP A 433 23.11 36.84 0.51
C ASP A 433 22.32 37.85 -0.34
N ASP A 434 21.54 38.66 0.36
CA ASP A 434 20.99 39.91 -0.16
C ASP A 434 22.22 40.79 -0.47
N ASP A 435 22.76 40.61 -1.67
CA ASP A 435 23.61 41.59 -2.34
C ASP A 435 22.74 42.82 -2.65
N ASP A 436 22.51 43.64 -1.63
CA ASP A 436 22.27 45.07 -1.79
C ASP A 436 23.60 45.71 -2.18
N ASP A 437 23.78 46.04 -3.47
CA ASP A 437 24.76 47.04 -3.89
C ASP A 437 24.27 47.82 -5.13
N HIS A 438 24.09 49.13 -4.88
CA HIS A 438 24.49 50.30 -5.65
C HIS A 438 24.40 50.33 -7.20
#